data_AF-A0A952RBY1-F1
#
_entry.id   AF-A0A952RBY1-F1
#
_cell.length_a   1.000
_cell.length_b   1.000
_cell.length_c   1.000
_cell.angle_alpha   90.00
_cell.angle_beta   90.00
_cell.angle_gamma   90.00
#
_symmetry.space_group_name_H-M   'P 1'
#
loop_
_entity.id
_entity.type
_entity.pdbx_description
1 polymer ?
#
loop_
_entity_poly.entity_id
_entity_poly.type
_entity_poly.pdbx_seq_one_letter_code
_entity_poly.pdbx_strand_id
1 'polypeptide(L)'
;MAYAVILIAIAACAIGAYLLLVFREVPGAIEERLGEYEALPEDLGEWREAPSDSTLGRTASATEAGPGEICEVRLLHQQGGTFSRPKLIRQVRYRDAETRKILRVEPDEELKRRRVKR
;
A
#
# COMPACT_ATOMS: atom_id res chain seq x y z
N MET A 1 -21.52 -31.02 30.26
CA MET A 1 -20.27 -30.61 29.57
C MET A 1 -20.51 -30.28 28.10
N ALA A 2 -20.96 -31.22 27.25
CA ALA A 2 -21.18 -30.98 25.82
C ALA A 2 -22.12 -29.81 25.49
N TYR A 3 -23.23 -29.67 26.22
CA TYR A 3 -24.19 -28.58 26.02
C TYR A 3 -23.59 -27.18 26.28
N ALA A 4 -22.80 -27.03 27.34
CA ALA A 4 -22.13 -25.77 27.67
C ALA A 4 -21.11 -25.38 26.58
N VAL A 5 -20.38 -26.36 26.04
CA VAL A 5 -19.42 -26.13 24.94
C VAL A 5 -20.15 -25.66 23.67
N ILE A 6 -21.29 -26.25 23.35
CA ILE A 6 -22.11 -25.84 22.19
C ILE A 6 -22.62 -24.41 22.37
N LEU A 7 -23.13 -24.05 23.56
CA LEU A 7 -23.58 -22.68 23.83
C LEU A 7 -22.44 -21.65 23.73
N ILE A 8 -21.26 -21.98 24.23
CA ILE A 8 -20.07 -21.11 24.13
C ILE A 8 -19.67 -20.93 22.65
N ALA A 9 -19.68 -22.00 21.86
CA ALA A 9 -19.36 -21.92 20.43
C ALA A 9 -20.36 -21.03 19.68
N ILE A 10 -21.66 -21.19 19.93
CA ILE A 10 -22.70 -20.35 19.32
C ILE A 10 -22.52 -18.89 19.71
N ALA A 11 -22.28 -18.61 21.00
CA ALA A 11 -22.04 -17.25 21.48
C ALA A 11 -20.80 -16.63 20.82
N ALA A 12 -19.70 -17.38 20.70
CA ALA A 12 -18.48 -16.93 20.02
C ALA A 12 -18.73 -16.62 18.53
N CYS A 13 -19.49 -17.47 17.82
CA CYS A 13 -19.88 -17.23 16.44
C CYS A 13 -20.76 -15.98 16.29
N ALA A 14 -21.73 -15.78 17.18
CA ALA A 14 -22.60 -14.61 17.16
C ALA A 14 -21.81 -13.31 17.40
N ILE A 15 -20.88 -13.31 18.37
CA ILE A 15 -19.98 -12.19 18.63
C ILE A 15 -19.09 -11.92 17.41
N GLY A 16 -18.51 -12.96 16.81
CA GLY A 16 -17.68 -12.84 15.61
C GLY A 16 -18.45 -12.23 14.43
N ALA A 17 -19.68 -12.69 14.19
CA ALA A 17 -20.55 -12.14 13.16
C ALA A 17 -20.91 -10.67 13.40
N TYR A 18 -21.23 -10.31 14.65
CA TYR A 18 -21.50 -8.93 15.04
C TYR A 18 -20.30 -8.02 14.79
N LEU A 19 -19.10 -8.42 15.24
CA LEU A 19 -17.88 -7.65 15.02
C LEU A 19 -17.56 -7.49 13.53
N LEU A 20 -17.77 -8.54 12.73
CA LEU A 20 -17.56 -8.49 11.29
C LEU A 20 -18.51 -7.48 10.62
N LEU A 21 -19.79 -7.47 11.01
CA LEU A 21 -20.76 -6.49 10.50
C LEU A 21 -20.41 -5.07 10.93
N VAL A 22 -20.06 -4.84 12.20
CA VAL A 22 -19.67 -3.52 12.69
C VAL A 22 -18.44 -2.99 11.95
N PHE A 23 -17.42 -3.81 11.74
CA PHE A 23 -16.22 -3.41 11.00
C PHE A 23 -16.46 -3.16 9.51
N ARG A 24 -17.52 -3.76 8.94
CA ARG A 24 -17.86 -3.59 7.53
C ARG A 24 -18.80 -2.40 7.29
N GLU A 25 -19.78 -2.19 8.16
CA GLU A 25 -20.86 -1.22 7.93
C GLU A 25 -20.70 0.10 8.68
N VAL A 26 -19.86 0.16 9.72
CA VAL A 26 -19.56 1.41 10.42
C VAL A 26 -18.29 2.02 9.83
N PRO A 27 -18.39 2.97 8.89
CA PRO A 27 -17.22 3.70 8.39
C PRO A 27 -16.53 4.41 9.56
N GLY A 28 -15.21 4.26 9.68
CA GLY A 28 -14.43 4.85 10.78
C GLY A 28 -14.21 3.94 12.00
N ALA A 29 -15.00 2.89 12.22
CA ALA A 29 -14.85 2.05 13.44
C ALA A 29 -13.51 1.29 13.51
N ILE A 30 -12.94 0.95 12.35
CA ILE A 30 -11.60 0.35 12.24
C ILE A 30 -10.52 1.41 12.48
N GLU A 31 -10.71 2.61 11.94
CA GLU A 31 -9.76 3.74 12.02
C GLU A 31 -9.65 4.25 13.46
N GLU A 32 -10.78 4.35 14.17
CA GLU A 32 -10.83 4.75 15.58
C GLU A 32 -10.14 3.74 16.52
N ARG A 33 -10.23 2.43 16.20
CA ARG A 33 -9.66 1.37 17.03
C ARG A 33 -8.20 1.06 16.71
N LEU A 34 -7.79 1.12 15.45
CA LEU A 34 -6.46 0.70 14.99
C LEU A 34 -5.59 1.86 14.48
N GLY A 35 -6.11 3.09 14.47
CA GLY A 35 -5.46 4.25 13.86
C GLY A 35 -5.63 4.32 12.34
N GLU A 36 -5.38 5.50 11.80
CA GLU A 36 -5.44 5.80 10.36
C GLU A 36 -4.12 5.42 9.68
N TYR A 37 -4.16 5.09 8.39
CA TYR A 37 -2.93 4.98 7.61
C TYR A 37 -2.34 6.37 7.36
N GLU A 38 -1.01 6.49 7.30
CA GLU A 38 -0.34 7.72 6.85
C GLU A 38 -1.00 8.30 5.60
N ALA A 39 -1.15 9.62 5.52
CA ALA A 39 -1.78 10.28 4.38
C ALA A 39 -1.12 9.80 3.07
N LEU A 40 -1.94 9.65 2.03
CA LEU A 40 -1.43 9.27 0.72
C LEU A 40 -0.51 10.39 0.18
N PRO A 41 0.59 10.05 -0.52
CA PRO A 41 1.38 11.04 -1.22
C PRO A 41 0.52 11.85 -2.18
N GLU A 42 0.80 13.15 -2.31
CA GLU A 42 0.02 14.05 -3.18
C GLU A 42 0.19 13.72 -4.68
N ASP A 43 1.23 12.95 -5.02
CA ASP A 43 1.68 12.67 -6.38
C ASP A 43 1.34 11.27 -6.89
N LEU A 44 0.21 10.73 -6.45
CA LEU A 44 -0.28 9.43 -6.89
C LEU A 44 -0.59 9.40 -8.39
N GLY A 45 -0.07 8.37 -9.07
CA GLY A 45 -0.33 8.09 -10.48
C GLY A 45 0.56 8.83 -11.47
N GLU A 46 1.38 9.78 -11.00
CA GLU A 46 2.29 10.54 -11.84
C GLU A 46 3.66 9.86 -11.95
N TRP A 47 4.28 9.91 -13.14
CA TRP A 47 5.67 9.52 -13.32
C TRP A 47 6.56 10.74 -13.07
N ARG A 48 7.50 10.62 -12.14
CA ARG A 48 8.45 11.70 -11.80
C ARG A 48 9.86 11.20 -11.98
N GLU A 49 10.71 12.05 -12.56
CA GLU A 49 12.15 11.78 -12.59
C GLU A 49 12.65 11.77 -11.15
N ALA A 50 13.25 10.68 -10.70
CA ALA A 50 13.78 10.56 -9.35
C ALA A 50 15.21 11.13 -9.33
N PRO A 51 15.47 12.26 -8.66
CA PRO A 51 16.83 12.72 -8.46
C PRO A 51 17.58 11.67 -7.64
N SER A 52 18.85 11.41 -8.02
CA SER A 52 19.75 10.48 -7.33
C SER A 52 19.86 10.74 -5.81
N ASP A 53 19.61 11.98 -5.39
CA ASP A 53 19.69 12.43 -3.99
C ASP A 53 18.35 12.53 -3.24
N SER A 54 17.22 12.21 -3.88
CA SER A 54 15.92 12.29 -3.22
C SER A 54 15.70 11.12 -2.26
N THR A 55 14.92 11.32 -1.19
CA THR A 55 14.48 10.24 -0.28
C THR A 55 13.78 9.09 -1.02
N LEU A 56 13.08 9.39 -2.12
CA LEU A 56 12.49 8.43 -3.07
C LEU A 56 13.55 7.76 -3.96
N GLY A 57 14.65 8.48 -4.25
CA GLY A 57 15.82 8.00 -4.99
C GLY A 57 16.76 7.10 -4.18
N ARG A 58 16.72 7.18 -2.85
CA ARG A 58 17.58 6.40 -1.94
C ARG A 58 17.19 4.92 -1.76
N THR A 59 16.06 4.48 -2.31
CA THR A 59 15.83 3.05 -2.45
C THR A 59 16.74 2.52 -3.54
N ALA A 60 17.47 1.44 -3.26
CA ALA A 60 18.63 0.93 -4.01
C ALA A 60 18.50 0.97 -5.54
N SER A 61 17.28 0.84 -6.09
CA SER A 61 17.02 0.91 -7.51
C SER A 61 17.26 2.28 -8.16
N ALA A 62 16.73 3.39 -7.64
CA ALA A 62 16.86 4.68 -8.33
C ALA A 62 18.31 5.22 -8.36
N THR A 63 19.19 4.68 -7.53
CA THR A 63 20.63 4.95 -7.53
C THR A 63 21.39 4.20 -8.64
N GLU A 64 20.77 3.26 -9.36
CA GLU A 64 21.39 2.43 -10.42
C GLU A 64 21.19 2.98 -11.84
N ALA A 65 20.78 4.25 -11.99
CA ALA A 65 20.69 4.88 -13.31
C ALA A 65 22.11 4.98 -13.93
N GLY A 66 22.30 4.31 -15.06
CA GLY A 66 23.55 4.37 -15.82
C GLY A 66 23.74 5.74 -16.48
N PRO A 67 24.96 6.06 -16.95
CA PRO A 67 25.20 7.28 -17.72
C PRO A 67 24.28 7.32 -18.95
N GLY A 68 23.48 8.38 -19.06
CA GLY A 68 22.50 8.54 -20.15
C GLY A 68 21.11 7.96 -19.87
N GLU A 69 20.84 7.50 -18.64
CA GLU A 69 19.52 7.01 -18.25
C GLU A 69 18.77 8.01 -17.35
N ILE A 70 17.47 8.12 -17.57
CA ILE A 70 16.52 8.86 -16.73
C ILE A 70 15.70 7.82 -15.96
N CYS A 71 15.81 7.84 -14.63
CA CYS A 71 14.98 7.03 -13.75
C CYS A 71 13.66 7.77 -13.47
N GLU A 72 12.54 7.14 -13.81
CA GLU A 72 11.20 7.64 -13.49
C GLU A 72 10.51 6.70 -12.49
N VAL A 73 9.93 7.29 -11.46
CA VAL A 73 9.20 6.59 -10.40
C VAL A 73 7.75 7.03 -10.41
N ARG A 74 6.85 6.07 -10.21
CA ARG A 74 5.41 6.32 -10.01
C ARG A 74 4.92 5.58 -8.77
N LEU A 75 4.13 6.28 -7.97
CA LEU A 75 3.41 5.70 -6.84
C LEU A 75 1.96 5.44 -7.23
N LEU A 76 1.45 4.25 -6.96
CA LEU A 76 0.09 3.85 -7.30
C LEU A 76 -0.62 3.32 -6.05
N HIS A 77 -1.77 3.88 -5.74
CA HIS A 77 -2.60 3.40 -4.65
C HIS A 77 -3.66 2.46 -5.20
N GLN A 78 -3.55 1.18 -4.85
CA GLN A 78 -4.55 0.18 -5.19
C GLN A 78 -5.52 0.08 -4.01
N GLN A 79 -6.76 0.54 -4.21
CA GLN A 79 -7.83 0.29 -3.24
C GLN A 79 -8.04 -1.22 -3.13
N GLY A 80 -7.96 -1.73 -1.92
CA GLY A 80 -8.24 -3.13 -1.64
C GLY A 80 -9.71 -3.44 -1.86
N GLY A 81 -10.02 -4.71 -2.14
CA GLY A 81 -11.39 -5.23 -2.20
C GLY A 81 -11.84 -5.79 -0.84
N THR A 82 -12.99 -6.45 -0.82
CA THR A 82 -13.59 -7.06 0.39
C THR A 82 -12.63 -7.99 1.17
N PHE A 83 -11.63 -8.57 0.49
CA PHE A 83 -10.65 -9.48 1.08
C PHE A 83 -9.20 -9.00 0.99
N SER A 84 -8.93 -7.81 0.45
CA SER A 84 -7.56 -7.30 0.33
C SER A 84 -7.42 -5.94 0.98
N ARG A 85 -6.29 -5.71 1.63
CA ARG A 85 -5.97 -4.39 2.22
C ARG A 85 -5.54 -3.44 1.10
N PRO A 86 -5.78 -2.13 1.24
CA PRO A 86 -5.23 -1.14 0.33
C PRO A 86 -3.70 -1.21 0.34
N LYS A 87 -3.11 -1.11 -0.84
CA LYS A 87 -1.66 -1.21 -1.05
C LYS A 87 -1.15 0.03 -1.76
N LEU A 88 0.07 0.42 -1.42
CA LEU A 88 0.82 1.43 -2.15
C LEU A 88 1.90 0.70 -2.94
N ILE A 89 1.88 0.84 -4.26
CA ILE A 89 2.78 0.17 -5.17
C ILE A 89 3.73 1.22 -5.74
N ARG A 90 5.04 0.93 -5.73
CA ARG A 90 6.06 1.70 -6.41
C ARG A 90 6.40 1.02 -7.73
N GLN A 91 6.38 1.80 -8.80
CA GLN A 91 6.78 1.37 -10.13
C GLN A 91 7.97 2.21 -10.55
N VAL A 92 9.02 1.55 -11.06
CA VAL A 92 10.24 2.20 -11.50
C VAL A 92 10.50 1.82 -12.95
N ARG A 93 10.83 2.80 -13.78
CA ARG A 93 11.25 2.58 -15.16
C ARG A 93 12.44 3.45 -15.50
N TYR A 94 13.25 2.96 -16.41
CA TYR A 94 14.40 3.69 -16.92
C TYR A 94 14.17 4.02 -18.37
N ARG A 95 14.48 5.27 -18.71
CA ARG A 95 14.38 5.78 -20.06
C ARG A 95 15.73 6.24 -20.54
N ASP A 96 15.96 6.08 -21.82
CA ASP A 96 17.08 6.69 -22.49
C ASP A 96 16.93 8.22 -22.47
N ALA A 97 17.98 8.95 -22.09
CA ALA A 97 17.91 10.41 -21.92
C ALA A 97 17.72 11.15 -23.24
N GLU A 98 18.21 10.62 -24.35
CA GLU A 98 18.14 11.25 -25.66
C GLU A 98 16.84 10.89 -26.39
N THR A 99 16.49 9.61 -26.42
CA THR A 99 15.39 9.06 -27.20
C THR A 99 14.09 8.91 -26.40
N ARG A 100 14.14 9.05 -25.08
CA ARG A 100 13.01 8.86 -24.13
C ARG A 100 12.36 7.46 -24.22
N LYS A 101 13.00 6.51 -24.90
CA LYS A 101 12.53 5.12 -25.00
C LYS A 101 12.72 4.42 -23.66
N ILE A 102 11.77 3.56 -23.32
CA ILE A 102 11.87 2.73 -22.12
C ILE A 102 12.93 1.65 -22.38
N LEU A 103 13.99 1.66 -21.57
CA LEU A 103 15.07 0.69 -21.64
C LEU A 103 14.76 -0.54 -20.80
N ARG A 104 14.33 -0.31 -19.56
CA ARG A 104 14.00 -1.37 -18.60
C ARG A 104 12.94 -0.89 -17.60
N VAL A 105 12.20 -1.84 -17.03
CA VAL A 105 11.18 -1.62 -16.01
C VAL A 105 11.49 -2.57 -14.86
N GLU A 106 11.45 -2.07 -13.63
CA GLU A 106 11.66 -2.90 -12.44
C GLU A 106 10.39 -3.62 -12.03
N PRO A 107 10.51 -4.73 -11.27
CA PRO A 107 9.36 -5.30 -10.61
C PRO A 107 8.67 -4.28 -9.70
N ASP A 108 7.34 -4.32 -9.70
CA ASP A 108 6.50 -3.51 -8.83
C ASP A 108 6.76 -3.86 -7.35
N GLU A 109 7.04 -2.84 -6.53
CA GLU A 109 7.31 -3.01 -5.11
C GLU A 109 6.14 -2.53 -4.24
N GLU A 110 5.69 -3.38 -3.30
CA GLU A 110 4.70 -2.99 -2.30
C GLU A 110 5.35 -2.19 -1.17
N LEU A 111 5.00 -0.90 -1.09
CA LEU A 111 5.39 -0.01 0.01
C LEU A 111 4.48 -0.21 1.21
N LYS A 112 5.07 -0.58 2.36
CA LYS A 112 4.35 -0.70 3.62
C LYS A 112 3.98 0.69 4.14
N ARG A 113 2.68 0.96 4.26
CA ARG A 113 2.17 2.18 4.94
C ARG A 113 2.07 1.93 6.44
N ARG A 114 2.58 2.87 7.23
CA ARG A 114 2.44 2.83 8.69
C ARG A 114 1.03 3.29 9.08
N ARG A 115 0.50 2.73 10.17
CA ARG A 115 -0.66 3.30 10.85
C ARG A 115 -0.19 4.30 11.90
N VAL A 116 -0.78 5.48 11.90
CA VAL A 116 -0.51 6.55 12.85
C VAL A 116 -1.76 6.74 13.69
N LYS A 117 -1.59 6.71 15.00
CA LYS A 117 -2.64 7.05 15.96
C LYS A 117 -2.42 8.51 16.33
N ARG A 118 -3.38 9.38 16.00
CA ARG A 118 -3.41 10.75 16.53
C ARG A 118 -3.82 10.74 18.00
#